data_AF-A0A9P7DV72-F1
#
_entry.id   AF-A0A9P7DV72-F1
#
_cell.length_a   1.000
_cell.length_b   1.000
_cell.length_c   1.000
_cell.angle_alpha   90.00
_cell.angle_beta   90.00
_cell.angle_gamma   90.00
#
_symmetry.space_group_name_H-M   'P 1'
#
loop_
_entity.id
_entity.type
_entity.pdbx_description
1 polymer ?
#
loop_
_entity_poly.entity_id
_entity_poly.type
_entity_poly.pdbx_seq_one_letter_code
_entity_poly.pdbx_strand_id
1 'polypeptide(L)'
;VRRLLREKLNMSQDADFLAHETAACDIVNSYEHEDGPGPDYQKLAFDLANGSKTPWNARILDLLLEDLKERNEKEGWVVRRSDGYYREILEHRYKRLRTIWREGQAKVTAKGTLETGEEVEKRLVAQRDKTLKLVCQATRRRNKYMRRTKVLHHVIELKKDETAEDLPTWQWLQRLVKTL
;
A
#
# COMPACT_ATOMS: atom_id res chain seq x y z
N VAL A 1 -10.76 2.03 5.84
CA VAL A 1 -10.44 1.27 4.60
C VAL A 1 -9.49 0.09 4.82
N ARG A 2 -8.23 0.28 5.25
CA ARG A 2 -7.30 -0.87 5.43
C ARG A 2 -7.84 -1.94 6.38
N ARG A 3 -8.38 -1.54 7.54
CA ARG A 3 -9.01 -2.44 8.52
C ARG A 3 -10.21 -3.19 7.91
N LEU A 4 -11.13 -2.46 7.26
CA LEU A 4 -12.31 -3.02 6.59
C LEU A 4 -11.94 -4.14 5.61
N LEU A 5 -11.02 -3.86 4.68
CA LEU A 5 -10.60 -4.85 3.68
C LEU A 5 -9.88 -6.06 4.29
N ARG A 6 -9.13 -5.86 5.38
CA ARG A 6 -8.50 -6.98 6.10
C ARG A 6 -9.53 -7.96 6.65
N GLU A 7 -10.56 -7.42 7.29
CA GLU A 7 -11.64 -8.22 7.86
C GLU A 7 -12.47 -8.89 6.75
N LYS A 8 -12.84 -8.14 5.71
CA LYS A 8 -13.74 -8.62 4.66
C LYS A 8 -13.11 -9.61 3.68
N LEU A 9 -11.81 -9.51 3.45
CA LEU A 9 -11.06 -10.42 2.57
C LEU A 9 -10.24 -11.46 3.35
N ASN A 10 -10.44 -11.52 4.68
CA ASN A 10 -9.73 -12.42 5.58
C ASN A 10 -8.20 -12.40 5.39
N MET A 11 -7.60 -11.20 5.38
CA MET A 11 -6.15 -11.00 5.22
C MET A 11 -5.54 -10.30 6.43
N SER A 12 -4.36 -10.72 6.86
CA SER A 12 -3.63 -10.07 7.96
C SER A 12 -2.73 -8.95 7.44
N GLN A 13 -2.06 -9.19 6.32
CA GLN A 13 -1.18 -8.27 5.63
C GLN A 13 -1.43 -8.33 4.12
N ASP A 14 -0.97 -7.30 3.42
CA ASP A 14 -1.18 -7.18 1.97
C ASP A 14 -0.49 -8.31 1.21
N ALA A 15 0.62 -8.84 1.74
CA ALA A 15 1.36 -9.95 1.16
C ALA A 15 0.57 -11.28 1.15
N ASP A 16 -0.38 -11.46 2.07
CA ASP A 16 -1.23 -12.66 2.11
C ASP A 16 -2.13 -12.72 0.85
N PHE A 17 -2.35 -11.58 0.21
CA PHE A 17 -3.15 -11.50 -1.02
C PHE A 17 -2.47 -12.11 -2.25
N LEU A 18 -1.19 -12.50 -2.15
CA LEU A 18 -0.50 -13.27 -3.20
C LEU A 18 -1.20 -14.58 -3.51
N ALA A 19 -1.72 -15.26 -2.48
CA ALA A 19 -2.39 -16.55 -2.58
C ALA A 19 -3.93 -16.42 -2.55
N HIS A 20 -4.47 -15.21 -2.74
CA HIS A 20 -5.91 -15.00 -2.68
C HIS A 20 -6.62 -15.67 -3.86
N GLU A 21 -7.69 -16.40 -3.55
CA GLU A 21 -8.59 -16.98 -4.55
C GLU A 21 -9.37 -15.86 -5.24
N THR A 22 -9.25 -15.80 -6.56
CA THR A 22 -10.05 -14.88 -7.39
C THR A 22 -11.46 -15.43 -7.57
N ALA A 23 -12.41 -14.54 -7.86
CA ALA A 23 -13.75 -14.96 -8.28
C ALA A 23 -13.66 -15.87 -9.51
N ALA A 24 -14.52 -16.91 -9.53
CA ALA A 24 -14.59 -17.86 -10.63
C ALA A 24 -15.14 -17.18 -11.89
N CYS A 25 -14.54 -17.48 -13.04
CA CYS A 25 -14.83 -16.79 -14.30
C CYS A 25 -16.27 -16.97 -14.77
N ASP A 26 -16.84 -18.16 -14.56
CA ASP A 26 -18.22 -18.50 -14.83
C ASP A 26 -19.22 -17.65 -14.04
N ILE A 27 -18.98 -17.46 -12.74
CA ILE A 27 -19.83 -16.62 -11.89
C ILE A 27 -19.76 -15.15 -12.31
N VAL A 28 -18.55 -14.65 -12.57
CA VAL A 28 -18.34 -13.26 -13.03
C VAL A 28 -19.04 -13.04 -14.36
N ASN A 29 -18.86 -13.94 -15.33
CA ASN A 29 -19.49 -13.83 -16.63
C ASN A 29 -21.02 -13.91 -16.55
N SER A 30 -21.56 -14.82 -15.73
CA SER A 30 -22.99 -14.98 -15.52
C SER A 30 -23.61 -13.70 -14.94
N TYR A 31 -22.98 -13.08 -13.95
CA TYR A 31 -23.42 -11.79 -13.42
C TYR A 31 -23.37 -10.67 -14.47
N GLU A 32 -22.32 -10.64 -15.29
CA GLU A 32 -22.13 -9.56 -16.26
C GLU A 32 -23.03 -9.66 -17.51
N HIS A 33 -23.49 -10.86 -17.88
CA HIS A 33 -24.15 -11.10 -19.17
C HIS A 33 -25.45 -11.92 -19.11
N GLU A 34 -25.68 -12.69 -18.03
CA GLU A 34 -26.73 -13.73 -17.98
C GLU A 34 -27.60 -13.63 -16.73
N ASP A 35 -27.76 -12.42 -16.16
CA ASP A 35 -28.52 -12.14 -14.94
C ASP A 35 -28.15 -13.04 -13.75
N GLY A 36 -26.88 -13.44 -13.68
CA GLY A 36 -26.33 -14.27 -12.62
C GLY A 36 -26.31 -13.60 -11.25
N PRO A 37 -26.07 -14.37 -10.17
CA PRO A 37 -26.01 -13.83 -8.82
C PRO A 37 -24.83 -12.86 -8.67
N GLY A 38 -25.06 -11.76 -7.94
CA GLY A 38 -24.00 -10.81 -7.60
C GLY A 38 -22.99 -11.33 -6.57
N PRO A 39 -21.95 -10.55 -6.28
CA PRO A 39 -20.93 -10.92 -5.30
C PRO A 39 -21.50 -11.21 -3.91
N ASP A 40 -21.05 -12.31 -3.29
CA ASP A 40 -21.43 -12.66 -1.92
C ASP A 40 -20.74 -11.73 -0.91
N TYR A 41 -21.55 -11.02 -0.14
CA TYR A 41 -21.11 -10.10 0.90
C TYR A 41 -20.35 -10.76 2.05
N GLN A 42 -20.60 -12.03 2.35
CA GLN A 42 -19.90 -12.77 3.41
C GLN A 42 -18.57 -13.35 2.94
N LYS A 43 -18.48 -13.69 1.65
CA LYS A 43 -17.27 -14.26 1.03
C LYS A 43 -16.88 -13.45 -0.22
N LEU A 44 -16.48 -12.20 0.00
CA LEU A 44 -16.08 -11.31 -1.09
C LEU A 44 -14.82 -11.84 -1.78
N ALA A 45 -14.92 -12.07 -3.09
CA ALA A 45 -13.82 -12.44 -3.96
C ALA A 45 -13.78 -11.48 -5.16
N PHE A 46 -12.67 -10.76 -5.31
CA PHE A 46 -12.47 -9.89 -6.47
C PHE A 46 -12.19 -10.72 -7.73
N ASP A 47 -12.60 -10.20 -8.88
CA ASP A 47 -12.02 -10.60 -10.15
C ASP A 47 -10.68 -9.85 -10.33
N LEU A 48 -9.58 -10.58 -10.17
CA LEU A 48 -8.22 -10.03 -10.24
C LEU A 48 -7.66 -10.03 -11.67
N ALA A 49 -8.30 -10.73 -12.61
CA ALA A 49 -7.95 -10.70 -14.02
C ALA A 49 -8.28 -9.33 -14.61
N ASN A 50 -9.47 -8.80 -14.32
CA ASN A 50 -9.93 -7.52 -14.84
C ASN A 50 -9.69 -6.34 -13.87
N GLY A 51 -10.18 -5.15 -14.22
CA GLY A 51 -9.96 -3.93 -13.45
C GLY A 51 -11.12 -3.60 -12.50
N SER A 52 -10.96 -2.54 -11.69
CA SER A 52 -11.97 -2.09 -10.72
C SER A 52 -13.29 -1.59 -11.34
N LYS A 53 -13.31 -1.39 -12.65
CA LYS A 53 -14.46 -0.85 -13.40
C LYS A 53 -15.36 -1.93 -14.00
N THR A 54 -15.00 -3.21 -13.88
CA THR A 54 -15.91 -4.28 -14.30
C THR A 54 -17.15 -4.26 -13.40
N PRO A 55 -18.35 -4.60 -13.92
CA PRO A 55 -19.56 -4.64 -13.12
C PRO A 55 -19.40 -5.46 -11.84
N TRP A 56 -18.72 -6.61 -11.90
CA TRP A 56 -18.44 -7.44 -10.72
C TRP A 56 -17.62 -6.69 -9.65
N ASN A 57 -16.46 -6.16 -10.03
CA ASN A 57 -15.57 -5.48 -9.08
C ASN A 57 -16.16 -4.15 -8.59
N ALA A 58 -16.87 -3.42 -9.46
CA ALA A 58 -17.58 -2.21 -9.09
C ALA A 58 -18.62 -2.51 -8.01
N ARG A 59 -19.40 -3.59 -8.16
CA ARG A 59 -20.39 -4.01 -7.17
C ARG A 59 -19.74 -4.35 -5.82
N ILE A 60 -18.61 -5.05 -5.82
CA ILE A 60 -17.85 -5.31 -4.58
C ILE A 60 -17.40 -4.01 -3.91
N LEU A 61 -16.91 -3.04 -4.69
CA LEU A 61 -16.47 -1.75 -4.15
C LEU A 61 -17.63 -0.95 -3.58
N ASP A 62 -18.81 -1.03 -4.17
CA ASP A 62 -20.02 -0.38 -3.66
C ASP A 62 -20.49 -1.04 -2.35
N LEU A 63 -20.47 -2.37 -2.24
CA LEU A 63 -20.74 -3.08 -0.97
C LEU A 63 -19.75 -2.68 0.14
N LEU A 64 -18.46 -2.56 -0.20
CA LEU A 64 -17.44 -2.10 0.75
C LEU A 64 -17.61 -0.62 1.12
N LEU A 65 -18.14 0.20 0.22
CA LEU A 65 -18.43 1.60 0.48
C LEU A 65 -19.59 1.73 1.47
N GLU A 66 -20.67 0.96 1.28
CA GLU A 66 -21.81 0.88 2.22
C GLU A 66 -21.33 0.50 3.62
N ASP A 67 -20.51 -0.54 3.74
CA ASP A 67 -19.91 -0.96 5.02
C ASP A 67 -19.03 0.12 5.67
N LEU A 68 -18.26 0.83 4.86
CA LEU A 68 -17.39 1.88 5.36
C LEU A 68 -18.23 3.03 5.91
N LYS A 69 -19.35 3.36 5.28
CA LYS A 69 -20.29 4.40 5.73
C LYS A 69 -20.97 3.98 7.02
N GLU A 70 -21.47 2.76 7.10
CA GLU A 70 -22.11 2.23 8.31
C GLU A 70 -21.14 2.25 9.51
N ARG A 71 -19.87 1.86 9.30
CA ARG A 71 -18.84 1.94 10.35
C ARG A 71 -18.51 3.37 10.74
N ASN A 72 -18.43 4.28 9.77
CA ASN A 72 -18.17 5.68 10.02
C ASN A 72 -19.26 6.31 10.90
N GLU A 73 -20.53 5.96 10.65
CA GLU A 73 -21.67 6.38 11.46
C GLU A 73 -21.64 5.77 12.86
N LYS A 74 -21.41 4.45 12.98
CA LYS A 74 -21.34 3.73 14.27
C LYS A 74 -20.19 4.21 15.16
N GLU A 75 -19.02 4.48 14.57
CA GLU A 75 -17.82 4.91 15.29
C GLU A 75 -17.74 6.44 15.45
N GLY A 76 -18.68 7.18 14.87
CA GLY A 76 -18.79 8.64 15.00
C GLY A 76 -17.54 9.40 14.54
N TRP A 77 -16.95 9.05 13.38
CA TRP A 77 -15.71 9.73 12.99
C TRP A 77 -15.93 11.23 12.75
N VAL A 78 -15.01 12.03 13.29
CA VAL A 78 -15.05 13.50 13.26
C VAL A 78 -14.99 14.06 11.83
N VAL A 79 -14.36 13.34 10.90
CA VAL A 79 -14.17 13.79 9.52
C VAL A 79 -15.01 12.97 8.57
N ARG A 80 -16.12 13.56 8.10
CA ARG A 80 -16.92 13.02 7.01
C ARG A 80 -16.33 13.45 5.67
N ARG A 81 -16.13 12.49 4.77
CA ARG A 81 -15.69 12.73 3.40
C ARG A 81 -16.81 12.32 2.43
N SER A 82 -16.73 12.78 1.20
CA SER A 82 -17.70 12.40 0.17
C SER A 82 -17.59 10.92 -0.19
N ASP A 83 -18.68 10.34 -0.67
CA ASP A 83 -18.69 8.95 -1.16
C ASP A 83 -17.66 8.74 -2.28
N GLY A 84 -17.52 9.72 -3.18
CA GLY A 84 -16.50 9.70 -4.23
C GLY A 84 -15.07 9.59 -3.69
N TYR A 85 -14.75 10.27 -2.58
CA TYR A 85 -13.45 10.16 -1.93
C TYR A 85 -13.21 8.75 -1.38
N TYR A 86 -14.20 8.18 -0.68
CA TYR A 86 -14.07 6.82 -0.15
C TYR A 86 -13.96 5.77 -1.26
N ARG A 87 -14.74 5.95 -2.33
CA ARG A 87 -14.67 5.10 -3.52
C ARG A 87 -13.30 5.13 -4.18
N GLU A 88 -12.71 6.31 -4.34
CA GLU A 88 -11.36 6.46 -4.89
C GLU A 88 -10.31 5.74 -4.04
N ILE A 89 -10.40 5.86 -2.71
CA ILE A 89 -9.48 5.14 -1.80
C ILE A 89 -9.65 3.63 -1.94
N LEU A 90 -10.89 3.13 -2.01
CA LEU A 90 -11.18 1.71 -2.20
C LEU A 90 -10.64 1.21 -3.55
N GLU A 91 -10.86 1.94 -4.64
CA GLU A 91 -10.34 1.63 -5.96
C GLU A 91 -8.81 1.59 -5.98
N HIS A 92 -8.15 2.61 -5.43
CA HIS A 92 -6.69 2.65 -5.34
C HIS A 92 -6.16 1.50 -4.49
N ARG A 93 -6.89 1.11 -3.44
CA ARG A 93 -6.53 -0.02 -2.60
C ARG A 93 -6.68 -1.35 -3.34
N TYR A 94 -7.77 -1.55 -4.08
CA TYR A 94 -7.94 -2.70 -4.98
C TYR A 94 -6.79 -2.78 -5.99
N LYS A 95 -6.43 -1.67 -6.64
CA LYS A 95 -5.33 -1.64 -7.62
C LYS A 95 -4.02 -2.15 -7.01
N ARG A 96 -3.71 -1.73 -5.78
CA ARG A 96 -2.53 -2.22 -5.06
C ARG A 96 -2.59 -3.71 -4.76
N LEU A 97 -3.73 -4.20 -4.27
CA LEU A 97 -3.92 -5.62 -3.98
C LEU A 97 -3.79 -6.47 -5.26
N ARG A 98 -4.42 -6.03 -6.35
CA ARG A 98 -4.28 -6.66 -7.67
C ARG A 98 -2.84 -6.67 -8.18
N THR A 99 -2.08 -5.59 -7.97
CA THR A 99 -0.65 -5.57 -8.30
C THR A 99 0.10 -6.64 -7.53
N ILE A 100 -0.13 -6.77 -6.22
CA ILE A 100 0.51 -7.80 -5.40
C ILE A 100 0.15 -9.18 -5.92
N TRP A 101 -1.14 -9.45 -6.12
CA TRP A 101 -1.59 -10.75 -6.66
C TRP A 101 -0.93 -11.08 -8.02
N ARG A 102 -0.86 -10.10 -8.93
CA ARG A 102 -0.20 -10.24 -10.24
C ARG A 102 1.30 -10.48 -10.14
N GLU A 103 1.96 -9.94 -9.13
CA GLU A 103 3.37 -10.23 -8.87
C GLU A 103 3.57 -11.69 -8.47
N GLY A 104 2.60 -12.30 -7.79
CA GLY A 104 2.59 -13.72 -7.43
C GLY A 104 2.27 -14.68 -8.57
N GLN A 105 1.75 -14.20 -9.70
CA GLN A 105 1.44 -15.06 -10.84
C GLN A 105 2.68 -15.43 -11.64
N ALA A 106 2.68 -16.64 -12.21
CA ALA A 106 3.72 -17.10 -13.13
C ALA A 106 3.75 -16.23 -14.39
N LYS A 107 4.96 -15.85 -14.82
CA LYS A 107 5.16 -15.02 -16.01
C LYS A 107 5.80 -15.82 -17.13
N VAL A 108 5.63 -15.36 -18.36
CA VAL A 108 6.36 -15.92 -19.49
C VAL A 108 7.80 -15.45 -19.42
N THR A 109 8.74 -16.40 -19.40
CA THR A 109 10.18 -16.14 -19.38
C THR A 109 10.67 -15.64 -20.74
N ALA A 110 11.92 -15.14 -20.78
CA ALA A 110 12.55 -14.72 -22.03
C ALA A 110 12.66 -15.84 -23.08
N LYS A 111 12.56 -17.11 -22.66
CA LYS A 111 12.57 -18.29 -23.55
C LYS A 111 11.18 -18.67 -24.07
N GLY A 112 10.14 -17.90 -23.72
CA GLY A 112 8.76 -18.18 -24.10
C GLY A 112 8.07 -19.26 -23.25
N THR A 113 8.74 -19.83 -22.25
CA THR A 113 8.15 -20.81 -21.32
C THR A 113 7.54 -20.12 -20.11
N LEU A 114 6.50 -20.69 -19.51
CA LEU A 114 5.92 -20.18 -18.26
C LEU A 114 6.88 -20.45 -17.08
N GLU A 115 7.02 -19.48 -16.17
CA GLU A 115 7.75 -19.65 -14.92
C GLU A 115 7.19 -20.85 -14.13
N THR A 116 8.11 -21.69 -13.63
CA THR A 116 7.79 -22.71 -12.62
C THR A 116 7.53 -22.07 -11.26
N GLY A 117 6.88 -22.81 -10.35
CA GLY A 117 6.63 -22.32 -8.99
C GLY A 117 7.92 -21.87 -8.26
N GLU A 118 9.02 -22.61 -8.44
CA GLU A 118 10.33 -22.24 -7.87
C GLU A 118 10.89 -20.94 -8.45
N GLU A 119 10.70 -20.70 -9.75
CA GLU A 119 11.15 -19.46 -10.40
C GLU A 119 10.34 -18.26 -9.93
N VAL A 120 9.03 -18.42 -9.75
CA VAL A 120 8.15 -17.39 -9.15
C VAL A 120 8.61 -17.06 -7.73
N GLU A 121 8.85 -18.07 -6.89
CA GLU A 121 9.31 -17.86 -5.52
C GLU A 121 10.66 -17.13 -5.49
N LYS A 122 11.65 -17.59 -6.27
CA LYS A 122 12.96 -16.92 -6.39
C LYS A 122 12.82 -15.46 -6.80
N ARG A 123 11.92 -15.16 -7.75
CA ARG A 123 11.64 -13.79 -8.19
C ARG A 123 11.04 -12.94 -7.07
N LEU A 124 10.07 -13.47 -6.33
CA LEU A 124 9.43 -12.76 -5.21
C LEU A 124 10.42 -12.48 -4.07
N VAL A 125 11.27 -13.44 -3.71
CA VAL A 125 12.33 -13.27 -2.71
C VAL A 125 13.32 -12.19 -3.14
N ALA A 126 13.80 -12.23 -4.39
CA ALA A 126 14.71 -11.21 -4.92
C ALA A 126 14.10 -9.80 -4.91
N GLN A 127 12.80 -9.67 -5.25
CA GLN A 127 12.07 -8.40 -5.20
C GLN A 127 11.93 -7.88 -3.77
N ARG A 128 11.64 -8.76 -2.81
CA ARG A 128 11.57 -8.43 -1.38
C ARG A 128 12.92 -7.93 -0.87
N ASP A 129 14.00 -8.62 -1.19
CA ASP A 129 15.36 -8.24 -0.78
C ASP A 129 15.78 -6.88 -1.35
N LYS A 130 15.49 -6.63 -2.63
CA LYS A 130 15.73 -5.32 -3.26
C LYS A 130 14.99 -4.20 -2.52
N THR A 131 13.72 -4.44 -2.20
CA THR A 131 12.88 -3.48 -1.46
C THR A 131 13.44 -3.22 -0.06
N LEU A 132 13.80 -4.27 0.68
CA LEU A 132 14.40 -4.15 2.02
C LEU A 132 15.71 -3.37 1.98
N LYS A 133 16.58 -3.61 0.99
CA LYS A 133 17.82 -2.85 0.80
C LYS A 133 17.56 -1.36 0.63
N LEU A 134 16.58 -0.99 -0.21
CA LEU A 134 16.18 0.41 -0.42
C LEU A 134 15.63 1.05 0.87
N VAL A 135 14.75 0.35 1.59
CA VAL A 135 14.19 0.82 2.87
C VAL A 135 15.29 1.02 3.91
N CYS A 136 16.20 0.05 4.05
CA CYS A 136 17.35 0.16 4.95
C CYS A 136 18.25 1.34 4.59
N GLN A 137 18.52 1.56 3.30
CA GLN A 137 19.31 2.69 2.83
C GLN A 137 18.62 4.03 3.16
N ALA A 138 17.33 4.16 2.86
CA ALA A 138 16.55 5.35 3.17
C ALA A 138 16.51 5.62 4.68
N THR A 139 16.31 4.57 5.49
CA THR A 139 16.31 4.66 6.96
C THR A 139 17.67 5.10 7.49
N ARG A 140 18.78 4.54 7.00
CA ARG A 140 20.14 4.96 7.37
C ARG A 140 20.39 6.41 7.02
N ARG A 141 19.99 6.86 5.82
CA ARG A 141 20.11 8.27 5.38
C ARG A 141 19.31 9.20 6.28
N ARG A 142 18.05 8.86 6.56
CA ARG A 142 17.18 9.61 7.48
C ARG A 142 17.78 9.70 8.87
N ASN A 143 18.26 8.59 9.43
CA ASN A 143 18.85 8.56 10.77
C ASN A 143 20.13 9.39 10.83
N LYS A 144 20.98 9.34 9.80
CA LYS A 144 22.19 10.17 9.69
C LYS A 144 21.84 11.65 9.65
N TYR A 145 20.85 12.04 8.84
CA TYR A 145 20.34 13.41 8.79
C TYR A 145 19.81 13.87 10.15
N MET A 146 18.90 13.11 10.76
CA MET A 146 18.33 13.43 12.07
C MET A 146 19.41 13.58 13.16
N ARG A 147 20.43 12.71 13.15
CA ARG A 147 21.55 12.81 14.08
C ARG A 147 22.36 14.09 13.86
N ARG A 148 22.70 14.40 12.60
CA ARG A 148 23.43 15.65 12.25
C ARG A 148 22.66 16.88 12.70
N THR A 149 21.37 16.95 12.42
CA THR A 149 20.51 18.08 12.80
C THR A 149 20.44 18.24 14.32
N LYS A 150 20.28 17.13 15.07
CA LYS A 150 20.28 17.16 16.55
C LYS A 150 21.62 17.62 17.12
N VAL A 151 22.73 17.09 16.63
CA VAL A 151 24.08 17.47 17.10
C VAL A 151 24.35 18.94 16.82
N LEU A 152 24.07 19.42 15.59
CA LEU A 152 24.28 20.83 15.23
C LEU A 152 23.39 21.76 16.06
N HIS A 153 22.15 21.37 16.32
CA HIS A 153 21.29 22.13 17.22
C HIS A 153 21.90 22.24 18.61
N HIS A 154 22.33 21.12 19.20
CA HIS A 154 22.94 21.12 20.52
C HIS A 154 24.24 21.93 20.59
N VAL A 155 25.14 21.78 19.62
CA VAL A 155 26.38 22.56 19.54
C VAL A 155 26.09 24.05 19.43
N ILE A 156 25.10 24.46 18.63
CA ILE A 156 24.72 25.87 18.51
C ILE A 156 24.19 26.42 19.84
N GLU A 157 23.38 25.66 20.58
CA GLU A 157 22.90 26.11 21.90
C GLU A 157 24.06 26.27 22.89
N LEU A 158 24.97 25.27 22.99
CA LEU A 158 26.16 25.39 23.83
C LEU A 158 27.04 26.60 23.46
N LYS A 159 27.26 26.81 22.16
CA LYS A 159 28.10 27.91 21.65
C LYS A 159 27.46 29.29 21.87
N LYS A 160 26.13 29.37 21.90
CA LYS A 160 25.42 30.60 22.29
C LYS A 160 25.62 30.89 23.78
N ASP A 161 25.50 29.87 24.63
CA ASP A 161 25.69 30.00 26.07
C ASP A 161 27.12 30.44 26.42
N GLU A 162 28.12 29.92 25.69
CA GLU A 162 29.54 30.27 25.85
C GLU A 162 29.96 31.58 25.15
N THR A 163 29.07 32.24 24.40
CA THR A 163 29.39 33.40 23.53
C THR A 163 30.60 33.17 22.61
N ALA A 164 30.73 31.96 22.08
CA ALA A 164 31.90 31.56 21.31
C ALA A 164 31.97 32.24 19.92
N GLU A 165 33.17 32.66 19.52
CA GLU A 165 33.42 33.36 18.25
C GLU A 165 33.07 32.52 17.01
N ASP A 166 33.13 31.18 17.11
CA ASP A 166 32.84 30.26 16.00
C ASP A 166 31.34 29.96 15.81
N LEU A 167 30.45 30.54 16.63
CA LEU A 167 29.00 30.37 16.53
C LEU A 167 28.43 30.63 15.11
N PRO A 168 28.82 31.70 14.38
CA PRO A 168 28.31 31.94 13.03
C PRO A 168 28.63 30.81 12.04
N THR A 169 29.80 30.18 12.21
CA THR A 169 30.25 29.04 11.40
C THR A 169 29.36 27.82 11.62
N TRP A 170 29.00 27.52 12.87
CA TRP A 170 28.08 26.42 13.21
C TRP A 170 26.66 26.68 12.71
N GLN A 171 26.17 27.92 12.79
CA GLN A 171 24.88 28.32 12.24
C GLN A 171 24.84 28.22 10.71
N TRP A 172 25.93 28.61 10.03
CA TRP A 172 26.08 28.40 8.59
C TRP A 172 26.03 26.90 8.24
N LEU A 173 26.77 26.06 8.97
CA LEU A 173 26.78 24.61 8.75
C LEU A 173 25.38 23.99 8.96
N GLN A 174 24.61 24.44 9.96
CA GLN A 174 23.24 24.00 10.16
C GLN A 174 22.32 24.39 8.98
N ARG A 175 22.46 25.60 8.46
CA ARG A 175 21.72 26.04 7.26
C ARG A 175 22.04 25.14 6.07
N LEU A 176 23.34 24.91 5.80
CA LEU A 176 23.78 24.05 4.72
C LEU A 176 23.21 22.62 4.83
N VAL A 177 23.25 22.02 6.01
CA VAL A 177 22.71 20.66 6.22
C VAL A 177 21.20 20.59 6.06
N LYS A 178 20.47 21.67 6.37
CA LYS A 178 19.00 21.74 6.19
C LYS A 178 18.58 21.97 4.73
N THR A 179 19.46 22.51 3.89
CA THR A 179 19.20 22.80 2.47
C THR A 179 19.63 21.68 1.52
N LEU A 180 20.34 20.66 2.00
CA LEU A 180 20.74 19.45 1.25
C LEU A 180 19.70 18.34 1.39
#